data_AF-A0A661JPX5-F1
#
_entry.id   AF-A0A661JPX5-F1
#
_cell.length_a   1.000
_cell.length_b   1.000
_cell.length_c   1.000
_cell.angle_alpha   90.00
_cell.angle_beta   90.00
_cell.angle_gamma   90.00
#
_symmetry.space_group_name_H-M   'P 1'
#
loop_
_entity.id
_entity.type
_entity.pdbx_description
1 polymer ?
#
loop_
_entity_poly.entity_id
_entity_poly.type
_entity_poly.pdbx_seq_one_letter_code
_entity_poly.pdbx_strand_id
1 'polypeptide(L)'
;MIDDQIRRAQEYLSVGNFNERKVIVDIVSLLEQHPLDSVILFLEQFLEETKKTLGNLLAVDRSSPKVNETVALCFRLRMAIYTLREIKEVKAA
;
A
#
# COMPACT_ATOMS: atom_id res chain seq x y z
N MET A 1 -3.27 -20.22 -1.02
CA MET A 1 -4.11 -19.38 -0.13
C MET A 1 -3.34 -18.21 0.47
N ILE A 2 -2.36 -18.40 1.37
CA ILE A 2 -1.59 -17.27 1.95
C ILE A 2 -0.77 -16.56 0.87
N ASP A 3 -0.09 -17.33 0.00
CA ASP A 3 0.69 -16.76 -1.11
C ASP A 3 -0.19 -15.99 -2.11
N ASP A 4 -1.44 -16.42 -2.31
CA ASP A 4 -2.42 -15.70 -3.14
C ASP A 4 -2.83 -14.37 -2.51
N GLN A 5 -2.98 -14.32 -1.18
CA GLN A 5 -3.28 -13.08 -0.45
C GLN A 5 -2.08 -12.13 -0.45
N ILE A 6 -0.86 -12.63 -0.33
CA ILE A 6 0.37 -11.81 -0.47
C ILE A 6 0.45 -11.24 -1.88
N ARG A 7 0.20 -12.06 -2.90
CA ARG A 7 0.17 -11.58 -4.30
C ARG A 7 -0.90 -10.52 -4.51
N ARG A 8 -2.10 -10.73 -3.96
CA ARG A 8 -3.20 -9.74 -4.02
C ARG A 8 -2.83 -8.43 -3.33
N ALA A 9 -2.14 -8.48 -2.19
CA ALA A 9 -1.62 -7.29 -1.53
C ALA A 9 -0.56 -6.58 -2.41
N GLN A 10 0.34 -7.33 -3.07
CA GLN A 10 1.35 -6.80 -3.99
C GLN A 10 0.72 -6.16 -5.24
N GLU A 11 -0.39 -6.68 -5.72
CA GLU A 11 -1.13 -6.12 -6.86
C GLU A 11 -1.64 -4.70 -6.56
N TYR A 12 -2.07 -4.41 -5.33
CA TYR A 12 -2.40 -3.03 -4.93
C TYR A 12 -1.17 -2.10 -4.92
N LEU A 13 0.02 -2.64 -4.70
CA LEU A 13 1.28 -1.88 -4.62
C LEU A 13 2.07 -1.88 -5.94
N SER A 14 1.44 -2.36 -7.02
CA SER A 14 2.03 -2.38 -8.36
C SER A 14 1.13 -1.58 -9.29
N VAL A 15 1.61 -0.42 -9.75
CA VAL A 15 0.86 0.49 -10.63
C VAL A 15 1.48 0.49 -12.01
N GLY A 16 0.70 0.24 -13.04
CA GLY A 16 1.24 0.20 -14.39
C GLY A 16 0.19 0.01 -15.47
N ASN A 17 0.60 0.31 -16.70
CA ASN A 17 -0.12 -0.04 -17.92
C ASN A 17 0.55 -1.28 -18.55
N PHE A 18 0.00 -1.78 -19.66
CA PHE A 18 0.50 -2.98 -20.36
C PHE A 18 2.02 -3.03 -20.62
N ASN A 19 2.69 -1.87 -20.72
CA ASN A 19 4.12 -1.81 -21.05
C ASN A 19 5.04 -1.40 -19.89
N GLU A 20 4.53 -0.81 -18.79
CA GLU A 20 5.36 -0.34 -17.69
C GLU A 20 4.68 -0.62 -16.36
N ARG A 21 5.32 -1.46 -15.53
CA ARG A 21 4.89 -1.75 -14.15
C ARG A 21 5.82 -1.02 -13.19
N LYS A 22 5.30 0.01 -12.53
CA LYS A 22 5.95 0.69 -11.42
C LYS A 22 5.54 0.03 -10.11
N VAL A 23 6.52 -0.47 -9.37
CA VAL A 23 6.31 -0.97 -8.02
C VAL A 23 6.36 0.20 -7.05
N ILE A 24 5.30 0.41 -6.27
CA ILE A 24 5.26 1.40 -5.19
C ILE A 24 6.13 0.89 -4.03
N VAL A 25 5.85 -0.33 -3.58
CA VAL A 25 6.59 -1.06 -2.55
C VAL A 25 6.59 -2.54 -2.93
N ASP A 26 7.75 -3.18 -2.87
CA ASP A 26 7.87 -4.62 -3.02
C ASP A 26 7.69 -5.29 -1.64
N ILE A 27 6.47 -5.73 -1.34
CA ILE A 27 6.17 -6.38 -0.07
C ILE A 27 6.55 -7.86 -0.07
N VAL A 28 6.75 -8.47 -1.24
CA VAL A 28 7.17 -9.88 -1.32
C VAL A 28 8.59 -9.99 -0.77
N SER A 29 9.52 -9.19 -1.27
CA SER A 29 10.89 -9.16 -0.74
C SER A 29 10.96 -8.70 0.71
N LEU A 30 10.12 -7.75 1.14
CA LEU A 30 10.08 -7.33 2.55
C LEU A 30 9.63 -8.46 3.48
N LEU A 31 8.64 -9.28 3.07
CA LEU A 31 8.13 -10.39 3.87
C LEU A 31 9.10 -11.57 3.95
N GLU A 32 10.05 -11.69 3.02
CA GLU A 32 11.15 -12.66 3.11
C GLU A 32 12.14 -12.30 4.23
N GLN A 33 12.28 -11.02 4.54
CA GLN A 33 13.30 -10.50 5.47
C GLN A 33 12.71 -10.04 6.81
N HIS A 34 11.41 -9.74 6.84
CA HIS A 34 10.76 -9.13 7.99
C HIS A 34 9.44 -9.84 8.35
N PRO A 35 9.10 -9.90 9.65
CA PRO A 35 7.80 -10.39 10.09
C PRO A 35 6.65 -9.58 9.48
N LEU A 36 5.52 -10.24 9.26
CA LEU A 36 4.29 -9.64 8.72
C LEU A 36 3.89 -8.35 9.46
N ASP A 37 3.97 -8.35 10.79
CA ASP A 37 3.62 -7.18 11.61
C ASP A 37 4.53 -5.98 11.36
N SER A 38 5.83 -6.20 11.13
CA SER A 38 6.77 -5.13 10.80
C SER A 38 6.48 -4.54 9.42
N VAL A 39 6.11 -5.39 8.46
CA VAL A 39 5.73 -4.93 7.11
C VAL A 39 4.41 -4.15 7.15
N ILE A 40 3.42 -4.61 7.92
CA ILE A 40 2.16 -3.88 8.13
C ILE A 40 2.43 -2.51 8.76
N LEU A 41 3.23 -2.46 9.83
CA LEU A 41 3.58 -1.20 10.51
C LEU A 41 4.29 -0.22 9.56
N PHE A 42 5.21 -0.71 8.73
CA PHE A 42 5.88 0.10 7.71
C PHE A 42 4.88 0.71 6.72
N LEU A 43 3.94 -0.08 6.20
CA LEU A 43 2.92 0.42 5.28
C LEU A 43 1.96 1.42 5.94
N GLU A 44 1.64 1.24 7.22
CA GLU A 44 0.84 2.18 8.01
C GLU A 44 1.54 3.52 8.18
N GLN A 45 2.83 3.51 8.52
CA GLN A 45 3.64 4.72 8.60
C GLN A 45 3.68 5.44 7.25
N PHE A 46 3.88 4.69 6.16
CA PHE A 46 3.87 5.25 4.82
C PHE A 46 2.49 5.84 4.43
N LEU A 47 1.40 5.20 4.84
CA LEU A 47 0.05 5.73 4.64
C LEU A 47 -0.16 7.04 5.39
N GLU A 48 0.29 7.16 6.64
CA GLU A 48 0.16 8.39 7.42
C GLU A 48 0.97 9.55 6.82
N GLU A 49 2.18 9.29 6.33
CA GLU A 49 2.97 10.29 5.60
C GLU A 49 2.29 10.73 4.29
N THR A 50 1.69 9.77 3.57
CA THR A 50 0.94 10.06 2.33
C THR A 50 -0.30 10.91 2.63
N LYS A 51 -1.02 10.65 3.73
CA LYS A 51 -2.16 11.49 4.17
C LYS A 51 -1.73 12.91 4.54
N LYS A 52 -0.59 13.08 5.21
CA LYS A 52 -0.03 14.42 5.50
C LYS A 52 0.28 15.17 4.21
N THR A 53 0.88 14.48 3.24
CA THR A 53 1.15 15.04 1.91
C THR A 53 -0.15 15.46 1.21
N LEU A 54 -1.19 14.62 1.26
CA LEU A 54 -2.50 14.94 0.71
C LEU A 54 -3.11 16.18 1.37
N GLY A 55 -3.05 16.29 2.70
CA GLY A 55 -3.51 17.46 3.44
C GLY A 55 -2.82 18.74 2.99
N ASN A 56 -1.50 18.70 2.82
CA ASN A 56 -0.70 19.82 2.31
C ASN A 56 -1.09 20.19 0.87
N LEU A 57 -1.28 19.21 -0.01
CA LEU A 57 -1.72 19.45 -1.39
C LEU A 57 -3.10 20.12 -1.43
N LEU A 58 -4.06 19.63 -0.65
CA LEU A 58 -5.43 20.19 -0.58
C LEU A 58 -5.47 21.60 0.03
N ALA A 59 -4.50 21.96 0.87
CA ALA A 59 -4.37 23.30 1.42
C ALA A 59 -3.81 24.29 0.39
N VAL A 60 -2.95 23.83 -0.53
CA VAL A 60 -2.31 24.65 -1.55
C VAL A 60 -3.18 24.77 -2.81
N ASP A 61 -3.57 23.64 -3.41
CA ASP A 61 -4.36 23.58 -4.64
C ASP A 61 -5.16 22.27 -4.70
N ARG A 62 -6.48 22.39 -4.54
CA ARG A 62 -7.42 21.26 -4.55
C ARG A 62 -7.66 20.67 -5.94
N SER A 63 -7.33 21.41 -6.99
CA SER A 63 -7.53 20.99 -8.38
C SER A 63 -6.29 20.36 -8.99
N SER A 64 -5.18 20.31 -8.25
CA SER A 64 -3.94 19.68 -8.71
C SER A 64 -4.15 18.19 -9.02
N PRO A 65 -3.69 17.68 -10.19
CA PRO A 65 -3.72 16.25 -10.51
C PRO A 65 -3.01 15.38 -9.45
N LYS A 66 -2.03 15.95 -8.74
CA LYS A 66 -1.32 15.29 -7.63
C LYS A 66 -2.25 14.86 -6.49
N VAL A 67 -3.36 15.56 -6.29
CA VAL A 67 -4.39 15.16 -5.31
C VAL A 67 -4.96 13.80 -5.69
N ASN A 68 -5.34 13.60 -6.95
CA ASN A 68 -5.90 12.35 -7.44
C ASN A 68 -4.89 11.20 -7.32
N GLU A 69 -3.64 11.45 -7.71
CA GLU A 69 -2.55 10.48 -7.57
C GLU A 69 -2.33 10.08 -6.11
N THR A 70 -2.31 11.06 -5.20
CA THR A 70 -2.09 10.84 -3.76
C THR A 70 -3.27 10.11 -3.10
N VAL A 71 -4.52 10.46 -3.46
CA VAL A 71 -5.72 9.73 -3.01
C VAL A 71 -5.66 8.27 -3.47
N ALA A 72 -5.29 8.04 -4.73
CA ALA A 72 -5.18 6.71 -5.27
C ALA A 72 -4.04 5.89 -4.62
N LEU A 73 -2.94 6.54 -4.21
CA LEU A 73 -1.88 5.92 -3.41
C LEU A 73 -2.37 5.55 -2.00
N CYS A 74 -3.05 6.46 -1.31
CA CYS A 74 -3.66 6.21 0.00
C CYS A 74 -4.61 5.01 -0.04
N PHE A 75 -5.47 4.94 -1.06
CA PHE A 75 -6.40 3.83 -1.24
C PHE A 75 -5.66 2.50 -1.43
N ARG A 76 -4.67 2.46 -2.32
CA ARG A 76 -3.85 1.26 -2.57
C ARG A 76 -3.13 0.76 -1.33
N LEU A 77 -2.47 1.66 -0.59
CA LEU A 77 -1.81 1.34 0.68
C LEU A 77 -2.82 0.75 1.67
N ARG A 78 -4.00 1.35 1.81
CA ARG A 78 -5.05 0.86 2.70
C ARG A 78 -5.55 -0.55 2.32
N MET A 79 -5.73 -0.82 1.03
CA MET A 79 -6.14 -2.14 0.54
C MET A 79 -5.06 -3.21 0.76
N ALA A 80 -3.79 -2.87 0.53
CA ALA A 80 -2.67 -3.76 0.82
C ALA A 80 -2.59 -4.10 2.32
N ILE A 81 -2.64 -3.08 3.19
CA ILE A 81 -2.64 -3.26 4.66
C ILE A 81 -3.81 -4.15 5.11
N TYR A 82 -5.02 -3.87 4.62
CA TYR A 82 -6.20 -4.66 4.95
C TYR A 82 -6.03 -6.14 4.55
N THR A 83 -5.53 -6.40 3.35
CA THR A 83 -5.29 -7.75 2.84
C THR A 83 -4.23 -8.49 3.67
N LEU A 84 -3.17 -7.81 4.09
CA LEU A 84 -2.14 -8.38 4.97
C LEU A 84 -2.66 -8.68 6.39
N ARG A 85 -3.59 -7.87 6.91
CA ARG A 85 -4.23 -8.12 8.21
C ARG A 85 -5.16 -9.34 8.17
N GLU A 86 -5.90 -9.56 7.09
CA GLU A 86 -6.69 -10.79 6.92
C GLU A 86 -5.82 -12.05 6.98
N ILE A 87 -4.62 -12.02 6.38
CA ILE A 87 -3.65 -13.13 6.48
C ILE A 87 -3.29 -13.42 7.95
N LYS A 88 -3.09 -12.35 8.75
CA LYS A 88 -2.75 -12.48 10.17
C LYS A 88 -3.88 -13.15 10.95
N GLU A 89 -5.13 -12.76 10.71
CA GLU A 89 -6.29 -13.34 11.38
C GLU A 89 -6.46 -14.82 11.04
N VAL A 90 -6.26 -15.21 9.78
CA VAL A 90 -6.27 -16.62 9.35
C VAL A 90 -5.16 -17.44 10.01
N LYS A 91 -3.98 -16.86 10.27
CA LYS A 91 -2.88 -17.54 10.96
C LYS A 91 -3.09 -17.71 12.47
N ALA A 92 -3.99 -16.94 13.07
CA ALA A 92 -4.27 -16.96 14.51
C ALA A 92 -5.45 -17.89 14.89
N ALA A 93 -6.22 -18.36 13.91
CA ALA A 93 -7.34 -19.29 14.05
C ALA A 93 -6.91 -20.75 13.86
#